data_AF-A0A5P2QM71-F1
#
_entry.id   AF-A0A5P2QM71-F1
#
_cell.length_a   1.000
_cell.length_b   1.000
_cell.length_c   1.000
_cell.angle_alpha   90.00
_cell.angle_beta   90.00
_cell.angle_gamma   90.00
#
_symmetry.space_group_name_H-M   'P 1'
#
loop_
_entity.id
_entity.type
_entity.pdbx_description
1 polymer ?
#
loop_
_entity_poly.entity_id
_entity_poly.type
_entity_poly.pdbx_seq_one_letter_code
_entity_poly.pdbx_strand_id
1 'polypeptide(L)'
;MDLAASPPDDACSLPVLPRWIRGGGGAETSEYAVFSVGAALAVLDPVARADDPAGSLWRQRLALQAATAVSTLEGRRESAAQLRDALALTRPGDDLGPAGRMLAGWRFLGEARALRAADWPTRLPAAFDLPAAPLRDLLGDLGARFVGRSLPPRFAAEAAVEVLALGPAHRGLALWLADAALARALGWARPVPLLAAHLPRAAFRLQGAAWLAACAGAWGRGAVAALDLHADLTRRADRLRGAAPKLRSKDADATLARLLTEDALPAQAGARASDRAARRLFERLVALGAVRELTGRASFRLYGL
;
A
#
# COMPACT_ATOMS: atom_id res chain seq x y z
N MET A 1 49.53 -17.60 1.54
CA MET A 1 48.50 -17.21 0.55
C MET A 1 47.17 -17.31 1.27
N ASP A 2 46.90 -16.33 2.15
CA ASP A 2 45.68 -16.27 2.95
C ASP A 2 44.77 -15.21 2.35
N LEU A 3 43.82 -15.65 1.53
CA LEU A 3 42.70 -14.83 1.12
C LEU A 3 41.71 -14.78 2.30
N ALA A 4 41.90 -13.80 3.18
CA ALA A 4 40.87 -13.41 4.12
C ALA A 4 39.62 -13.03 3.32
N ALA A 5 38.57 -13.83 3.45
CA ALA A 5 37.27 -13.53 2.89
C ALA A 5 36.76 -12.21 3.49
N SER A 6 36.60 -11.19 2.64
CA SER A 6 35.87 -9.97 3.01
C SER A 6 34.45 -10.35 3.47
N PRO A 7 33.90 -9.70 4.51
CA PRO A 7 32.51 -9.91 4.89
C PRO A 7 31.59 -9.45 3.73
N PRO A 8 30.41 -10.05 3.56
CA PRO A 8 29.45 -9.57 2.57
C PRO A 8 28.99 -8.17 3.00
N ASP A 9 29.32 -7.19 2.19
CA ASP A 9 28.87 -5.80 2.31
C ASP A 9 27.44 -5.69 1.77
N ASP A 10 26.48 -6.35 2.45
CA ASP A 10 25.05 -6.28 2.13
C ASP A 10 24.33 -5.37 3.15
N ALA A 11 24.92 -4.20 3.41
CA ALA A 11 24.11 -3.08 3.86
C ALA A 11 23.28 -2.63 2.66
N CYS A 12 22.04 -3.14 2.56
CA CYS A 12 21.05 -2.77 1.55
C CYS A 12 20.97 -1.25 1.42
N SER A 13 21.74 -0.69 0.48
CA SER A 13 21.79 0.74 0.25
C SER A 13 20.49 1.09 -0.46
N LEU A 14 19.59 1.74 0.29
CA LEU A 14 18.32 2.18 -0.24
C LEU A 14 18.59 3.05 -1.48
N PRO A 15 17.88 2.82 -2.59
CA PRO A 15 18.18 3.50 -3.83
C PRO A 15 17.94 5.01 -3.65
N VAL A 16 18.98 5.81 -3.88
CA VAL A 16 18.96 7.25 -3.60
C VAL A 16 18.28 7.99 -4.74
N LEU A 17 17.09 8.53 -4.48
CA LEU A 17 16.42 9.42 -5.42
C LEU A 17 17.25 10.68 -5.71
N PRO A 18 17.41 11.08 -6.98
CA PRO A 18 17.99 12.37 -7.35
C PRO A 18 17.31 13.55 -6.64
N ARG A 19 18.11 14.54 -6.23
CA ARG A 19 17.64 15.70 -5.44
C ARG A 19 16.56 16.50 -6.14
N TRP A 20 16.61 16.62 -7.47
CA TRP A 20 15.63 17.36 -8.26
C TRP A 20 14.23 16.70 -8.24
N ILE A 21 14.16 15.37 -8.09
CA ILE A 21 12.88 14.65 -7.93
C ILE A 21 12.27 14.96 -6.56
N ARG A 22 13.08 14.93 -5.48
CA ARG A 22 12.60 15.27 -4.13
C ARG A 22 12.20 16.74 -3.99
N GLY A 23 12.92 17.63 -4.68
CA GLY A 23 12.67 19.08 -4.64
C GLY A 23 11.42 19.53 -5.39
N GLY A 24 10.79 18.65 -6.19
CA GLY A 24 9.58 18.97 -6.95
C GLY A 24 9.74 20.10 -7.97
N GLY A 25 10.98 20.46 -8.30
CA GLY A 25 11.26 21.58 -9.22
C GLY A 25 10.81 21.24 -10.63
N GLY A 26 10.07 22.14 -11.28
CA GLY A 26 9.82 22.09 -12.73
C GLY A 26 8.49 21.52 -13.23
N ALA A 27 7.54 21.17 -12.36
CA ALA A 27 6.26 20.56 -12.76
C ALA A 27 5.23 21.55 -13.36
N GLU A 28 5.65 22.46 -14.24
CA GLU A 28 4.74 23.34 -14.98
C GLU A 28 4.20 22.69 -16.25
N THR A 29 4.92 21.69 -16.81
CA THR A 29 4.53 21.01 -18.05
C THR A 29 4.23 19.52 -17.83
N SER A 30 3.31 18.97 -18.64
CA SER A 30 2.98 17.54 -18.61
C SER A 30 4.17 16.66 -18.98
N GLU A 31 5.05 17.12 -19.87
CA GLU A 31 6.24 16.35 -20.29
C GLU A 31 7.24 16.20 -19.15
N TYR A 32 7.54 17.30 -18.45
CA TYR A 32 8.43 17.26 -17.30
C TYR A 32 7.87 16.38 -16.18
N ALA A 33 6.56 16.45 -15.93
CA ALA A 33 5.91 15.61 -14.93
C ALA A 33 6.03 14.11 -15.29
N VAL A 34 5.82 13.75 -16.56
CA VAL A 34 5.94 12.36 -17.05
C VAL A 34 7.39 11.87 -17.02
N PHE A 35 8.36 12.72 -17.37
CA PHE A 35 9.79 12.39 -17.25
C PHE A 35 10.18 12.16 -15.78
N SER A 36 9.78 13.08 -14.90
CA SER A 36 10.09 13.03 -13.46
C SER A 36 9.51 11.80 -12.78
N VAL A 37 8.25 11.45 -13.08
CA VAL A 37 7.64 10.24 -12.53
C VAL A 37 8.33 8.98 -13.08
N GLY A 38 8.75 8.97 -14.34
CA GLY A 38 9.53 7.87 -14.91
C GLY A 38 10.82 7.62 -14.13
N ALA A 39 11.56 8.67 -13.81
CA ALA A 39 12.78 8.57 -12.99
C ALA A 39 12.48 8.10 -11.56
N ALA A 40 11.42 8.58 -10.92
CA ALA A 40 11.04 8.13 -9.58
C ALA A 40 10.60 6.65 -9.57
N LEU A 41 9.83 6.22 -10.56
CA LEU A 41 9.38 4.84 -10.71
C LEU A 41 10.53 3.88 -11.01
N ALA A 42 11.53 4.31 -11.78
CA ALA A 42 12.73 3.50 -12.03
C ALA A 42 13.51 3.20 -10.74
N VAL A 43 13.59 4.17 -9.82
CA VAL A 43 14.22 3.98 -8.50
C VAL A 43 13.36 3.09 -7.59
N LEU A 44 12.04 3.16 -7.70
CA LEU A 44 11.10 2.32 -6.95
C LEU A 44 11.00 0.88 -7.47
N ASP A 45 11.26 0.65 -8.77
CA ASP A 45 11.03 -0.63 -9.46
C ASP A 45 11.68 -1.85 -8.76
N PRO A 46 12.95 -1.82 -8.31
CA PRO A 46 13.54 -2.95 -7.60
C PRO A 46 12.80 -3.30 -6.30
N VAL A 47 12.39 -2.28 -5.53
CA VAL A 47 11.62 -2.45 -4.28
C VAL A 47 10.21 -2.96 -4.57
N ALA A 48 9.58 -2.48 -5.65
CA ALA A 48 8.28 -2.95 -6.07
C ALA A 48 8.31 -4.42 -6.53
N ARG A 49 9.41 -4.86 -7.15
CA ARG A 49 9.57 -6.25 -7.61
C ARG A 49 10.08 -7.21 -6.55
N ALA A 50 10.71 -6.70 -5.49
CA ALA A 50 11.24 -7.53 -4.42
C ALA A 50 10.15 -8.45 -3.83
N ASP A 51 10.56 -9.69 -3.55
CA ASP A 51 9.72 -10.68 -2.88
C ASP A 51 10.21 -10.95 -1.46
N ASP A 52 10.25 -9.89 -0.65
CA ASP A 52 10.55 -9.96 0.76
C ASP A 52 9.27 -9.82 1.62
N PRO A 53 9.22 -10.43 2.82
CA PRO A 53 8.06 -10.32 3.71
C PRO A 53 7.68 -8.88 4.08
N ALA A 54 8.65 -7.98 4.24
CA ALA A 54 8.39 -6.58 4.58
C ALA A 54 7.74 -5.81 3.43
N GLY A 55 7.91 -6.27 2.18
CA GLY A 55 7.18 -5.80 1.01
C GLY A 55 5.66 -5.96 1.10
N SER A 56 5.17 -6.97 1.83
CA SER A 56 3.73 -7.14 2.12
C SER A 56 3.23 -6.10 3.10
N LEU A 57 3.92 -5.95 4.24
CA LEU A 57 3.62 -4.92 5.25
C LEU A 57 3.66 -3.51 4.65
N TRP A 58 4.67 -3.22 3.84
CA TRP A 58 4.83 -1.96 3.14
C TRP A 58 3.61 -1.61 2.27
N ARG A 59 3.12 -2.58 1.47
CA ARG A 59 1.89 -2.41 0.68
C ARG A 59 0.65 -2.24 1.53
N GLN A 60 0.52 -2.97 2.62
CA GLN A 60 -0.62 -2.80 3.53
C GLN A 60 -0.64 -1.41 4.16
N ARG A 61 0.52 -0.84 4.50
CA ARG A 61 0.63 0.52 5.02
C ARG A 61 0.29 1.58 3.97
N LEU A 62 0.74 1.41 2.73
CA LEU A 62 0.35 2.26 1.60
C LEU A 62 -1.15 2.16 1.29
N ALA A 63 -1.70 0.94 1.34
CA ALA A 63 -3.13 0.69 1.17
C ALA A 63 -3.96 1.40 2.26
N LEU A 64 -3.49 1.38 3.51
CA LEU A 64 -4.13 2.12 4.60
C LEU A 64 -4.10 3.64 4.35
N GLN A 65 -2.99 4.18 3.86
CA GLN A 65 -2.89 5.61 3.49
C GLN A 65 -3.85 5.96 2.35
N ALA A 66 -3.93 5.12 1.33
CA ALA A 66 -4.85 5.29 0.20
C ALA A 66 -6.31 5.22 0.65
N ALA A 67 -6.69 4.22 1.45
CA ALA A 67 -8.02 4.07 2.03
C ALA A 67 -8.41 5.29 2.87
N THR A 68 -7.50 5.78 3.71
CA THR A 68 -7.72 6.99 4.54
C THR A 68 -7.95 8.23 3.66
N ALA A 69 -7.14 8.40 2.61
CA ALA A 69 -7.26 9.52 1.68
C ALA A 69 -8.58 9.49 0.91
N VAL A 70 -9.01 8.31 0.45
CA VAL A 70 -10.29 8.13 -0.25
C VAL A 70 -11.48 8.33 0.68
N SER A 71 -11.47 7.77 1.89
CA SER A 71 -12.50 8.05 2.91
C SER A 71 -12.68 9.55 3.10
N THR A 72 -11.57 10.29 3.27
CA THR A 72 -11.58 11.75 3.42
C THR A 72 -12.14 12.46 2.17
N LEU A 73 -11.73 12.01 0.98
CA LEU A 73 -12.19 12.56 -0.30
C LEU A 73 -13.71 12.41 -0.46
N GLU A 74 -14.26 11.29 -0.02
CA GLU A 74 -15.69 10.94 -0.06
C GLU A 74 -16.49 11.55 1.10
N GLY A 75 -15.84 12.33 1.96
CA GLY A 75 -16.49 13.02 3.09
C GLY A 75 -16.70 12.13 4.32
N ARG A 76 -16.18 10.90 4.31
CA ARG A 76 -16.10 10.06 5.49
C ARG A 76 -14.94 10.51 6.38
N ARG A 77 -15.10 10.37 7.69
CA ARG A 77 -14.13 10.87 8.70
C ARG A 77 -13.41 9.73 9.41
N GLU A 78 -13.35 8.53 8.83
CA GLU A 78 -12.57 7.45 9.45
C GLU A 78 -11.08 7.78 9.39
N SER A 79 -10.46 7.78 10.57
CA SER A 79 -9.01 7.79 10.71
C SER A 79 -8.39 6.44 10.36
N ALA A 80 -7.09 6.42 10.10
CA ALA A 80 -6.34 5.18 9.89
C ALA A 80 -6.50 4.17 11.05
N ALA A 81 -6.66 4.65 12.29
CA ALA A 81 -6.92 3.78 13.44
C ALA A 81 -8.31 3.13 13.36
N GLN A 82 -9.34 3.89 12.96
CA GLN A 82 -10.70 3.36 12.79
C GLN A 82 -10.79 2.36 11.63
N LEU A 83 -10.05 2.59 10.52
CA LEU A 83 -9.97 1.64 9.42
C LEU A 83 -9.32 0.32 9.86
N ARG A 84 -8.26 0.38 10.66
CA ARG A 84 -7.64 -0.81 11.26
C ARG A 84 -8.60 -1.55 12.17
N ASP A 85 -9.28 -0.84 13.06
CA ASP A 85 -10.24 -1.42 13.98
C ASP A 85 -11.35 -2.15 13.21
N ALA A 86 -11.89 -1.51 12.16
CA ALA A 86 -12.94 -2.08 11.32
C ALA A 86 -12.52 -3.41 10.65
N LEU A 87 -11.24 -3.56 10.27
CA LEU A 87 -10.74 -4.81 9.69
C LEU A 87 -10.35 -5.84 10.76
N ALA A 88 -9.72 -5.42 11.85
CA ALA A 88 -9.15 -6.32 12.85
C ALA A 88 -10.18 -6.88 13.85
N LEU A 89 -11.32 -6.20 14.03
CA LEU A 89 -12.37 -6.59 14.97
C LEU A 89 -13.47 -7.46 14.33
N THR A 90 -13.54 -7.53 13.01
CA THR A 90 -14.51 -8.37 12.30
C THR A 90 -14.13 -9.84 12.41
N ARG A 91 -15.08 -10.67 12.82
CA ARG A 91 -14.85 -12.12 12.92
C ARG A 91 -14.90 -12.76 11.54
N PRO A 92 -14.24 -13.92 11.33
CA PRO A 92 -14.37 -14.66 10.09
C PRO A 92 -15.83 -14.95 9.76
N GLY A 93 -16.29 -14.53 8.58
CA GLY A 93 -17.68 -14.71 8.12
C GLY A 93 -18.62 -13.53 8.40
N ASP A 94 -18.25 -12.59 9.26
CA ASP A 94 -19.04 -11.38 9.51
C ASP A 94 -18.82 -10.34 8.41
N ASP A 95 -19.79 -9.42 8.24
CA ASP A 95 -19.61 -8.27 7.35
C ASP A 95 -18.57 -7.28 7.94
N LEU A 96 -17.60 -6.88 7.11
CA LEU A 96 -16.59 -5.87 7.43
C LEU A 96 -17.17 -4.45 7.57
N GLY A 97 -18.39 -4.24 7.06
CA GLY A 97 -18.99 -2.92 6.94
C GLY A 97 -18.22 -2.01 5.97
N PRO A 98 -18.70 -0.76 5.75
CA PRO A 98 -18.12 0.13 4.73
C PRO A 98 -16.64 0.46 4.94
N ALA A 99 -16.23 0.71 6.19
CA ALA A 99 -14.84 1.05 6.52
C ALA A 99 -13.89 -0.13 6.34
N GLY A 100 -14.29 -1.33 6.78
CA GLY A 100 -13.49 -2.54 6.62
C GLY A 100 -13.41 -2.97 5.15
N ARG A 101 -14.51 -2.87 4.39
CA ARG A 101 -14.53 -3.14 2.94
C ARG A 101 -13.61 -2.19 2.16
N MET A 102 -13.60 -0.90 2.48
CA MET A 102 -12.70 0.08 1.87
C MET A 102 -11.23 -0.30 2.11
N LEU A 103 -10.83 -0.60 3.36
CA LEU A 103 -9.45 -1.02 3.64
C LEU A 103 -9.10 -2.36 2.97
N ALA A 104 -10.02 -3.33 2.98
CA ALA A 104 -9.82 -4.61 2.31
C ALA A 104 -9.65 -4.46 0.80
N GLY A 105 -10.46 -3.61 0.15
CA GLY A 105 -10.33 -3.30 -1.28
C GLY A 105 -8.98 -2.69 -1.64
N TRP A 106 -8.45 -1.79 -0.81
CA TRP A 106 -7.11 -1.26 -1.01
C TRP A 106 -5.99 -2.26 -0.70
N ARG A 107 -6.16 -3.16 0.29
CA ARG A 107 -5.20 -4.25 0.54
C ARG A 107 -5.13 -5.23 -0.63
N PHE A 108 -6.29 -5.54 -1.24
CA PHE A 108 -6.38 -6.36 -2.45
C PHE A 108 -5.54 -5.81 -3.61
N LEU A 109 -5.34 -4.49 -3.70
CA LEU A 109 -4.44 -3.89 -4.69
C LEU A 109 -3.00 -4.40 -4.57
N GLY A 110 -2.53 -4.56 -3.33
CA GLY A 110 -1.17 -4.97 -3.03
C GLY A 110 -0.93 -6.47 -3.09
N GLU A 111 -1.99 -7.26 -3.29
CA GLU A 111 -1.90 -8.70 -3.45
C GLU A 111 -1.39 -9.08 -4.85
N ALA A 112 -0.81 -10.28 -4.97
CA ALA A 112 -0.37 -10.78 -6.26
C ALA A 112 -1.56 -10.87 -7.22
N ARG A 113 -1.37 -10.43 -8.47
CA ARG A 113 -2.35 -10.62 -9.57
C ARG A 113 -3.57 -9.69 -9.54
N ALA A 114 -3.50 -8.53 -8.90
CA ALA A 114 -4.45 -7.45 -9.17
C ALA A 114 -4.55 -7.21 -10.70
N LEU A 115 -5.78 -7.11 -11.23
CA LEU A 115 -6.15 -7.12 -12.67
C LEU A 115 -5.89 -8.43 -13.45
N ARG A 116 -5.31 -9.47 -12.85
CA ARG A 116 -5.03 -10.76 -13.51
C ARG A 116 -5.88 -11.93 -12.98
N ALA A 117 -6.59 -11.74 -11.87
CA ALA A 117 -7.58 -12.70 -11.38
C ALA A 117 -8.88 -12.59 -12.19
N ALA A 118 -9.40 -13.68 -12.75
CA ALA A 118 -10.54 -13.61 -13.69
C ALA A 118 -11.80 -12.94 -13.12
N ASP A 119 -11.97 -12.95 -11.80
CA ASP A 119 -13.14 -12.45 -11.08
C ASP A 119 -12.95 -11.05 -10.46
N TRP A 120 -11.80 -10.41 -10.67
CA TRP A 120 -11.55 -9.05 -10.17
C TRP A 120 -12.62 -8.03 -10.61
N PRO A 121 -13.14 -8.03 -11.87
CA PRO A 121 -14.17 -7.07 -12.30
C PRO A 121 -15.49 -7.25 -11.54
N THR A 122 -15.76 -8.45 -11.04
CA THR A 122 -16.98 -8.79 -10.31
C THR A 122 -16.86 -8.45 -8.83
N ARG A 123 -15.69 -8.72 -8.20
CA ARG A 123 -15.48 -8.51 -6.76
C ARG A 123 -15.24 -7.05 -6.40
N LEU A 124 -14.54 -6.32 -7.26
CA LEU A 124 -14.01 -5.01 -6.90
C LEU A 124 -15.08 -3.93 -6.65
N PRO A 125 -16.18 -3.83 -7.44
CA PRO A 125 -17.22 -2.83 -7.18
C PRO A 125 -17.78 -2.90 -5.74
N ALA A 126 -18.01 -4.11 -5.22
CA ALA A 126 -18.53 -4.32 -3.87
C ALA A 126 -17.59 -3.81 -2.76
N ALA A 127 -16.26 -3.83 -2.99
CA ALA A 127 -15.29 -3.30 -2.02
C ALA A 127 -15.37 -1.77 -1.86
N PHE A 128 -15.97 -1.09 -2.85
CA PHE A 128 -16.18 0.36 -2.85
C PHE A 128 -17.66 0.74 -2.64
N ASP A 129 -18.52 -0.20 -2.26
CA ASP A 129 -19.97 0.00 -2.13
C ASP A 129 -20.64 0.49 -3.43
N LEU A 130 -20.11 0.04 -4.58
CA LEU A 130 -20.59 0.41 -5.92
C LEU A 130 -21.39 -0.73 -6.57
N PRO A 131 -22.40 -0.41 -7.39
CA PRO A 131 -23.15 -1.43 -8.12
C PRO A 131 -22.26 -2.13 -9.16
N ALA A 132 -22.48 -3.44 -9.35
CA ALA A 132 -21.69 -4.22 -10.30
C ALA A 132 -21.90 -3.76 -11.75
N ALA A 133 -23.10 -3.35 -12.15
CA ALA A 133 -23.35 -2.75 -13.47
C ALA A 133 -23.33 -1.21 -13.35
N PRO A 134 -22.71 -0.47 -14.30
CA PRO A 134 -22.01 -0.93 -15.51
C PRO A 134 -20.54 -1.30 -15.29
N LEU A 135 -20.05 -1.24 -14.04
CA LEU A 135 -18.61 -1.37 -13.73
C LEU A 135 -17.98 -2.69 -14.17
N ARG A 136 -18.65 -3.82 -13.99
CA ARG A 136 -18.11 -5.14 -14.31
C ARG A 136 -17.64 -5.21 -15.76
N ASP A 137 -18.45 -4.71 -16.67
CA ASP A 137 -18.17 -4.79 -18.10
C ASP A 137 -17.04 -3.80 -18.46
N LEU A 138 -17.10 -2.57 -17.96
CA LEU A 138 -16.03 -1.57 -18.11
C LEU A 138 -14.67 -2.06 -17.57
N LEU A 139 -14.67 -2.66 -16.38
CA LEU A 139 -13.48 -3.21 -15.74
C LEU A 139 -12.97 -4.44 -16.52
N GLY A 140 -13.86 -5.29 -17.04
CA GLY A 140 -13.52 -6.39 -17.92
C GLY A 140 -12.77 -5.93 -19.17
N ASP A 141 -13.32 -4.92 -19.86
CA ASP A 141 -12.71 -4.31 -21.05
C ASP A 141 -11.34 -3.71 -20.73
N LEU A 142 -11.23 -2.94 -19.64
CA LEU A 142 -9.95 -2.38 -19.17
C LEU A 142 -8.94 -3.48 -18.81
N GLY A 143 -9.39 -4.58 -18.23
CA GLY A 143 -8.60 -5.76 -17.90
C GLY A 143 -8.04 -6.47 -19.14
N ALA A 144 -8.78 -6.48 -20.25
CA ALA A 144 -8.39 -7.13 -21.50
C ALA A 144 -7.45 -6.29 -22.39
N ARG A 145 -7.31 -4.98 -22.12
CA ARG A 145 -6.49 -4.09 -22.96
C ARG A 145 -5.01 -4.43 -22.96
N PHE A 146 -4.40 -4.36 -24.15
CA PHE A 146 -2.97 -4.50 -24.35
C PHE A 146 -2.19 -3.30 -23.80
N VAL A 147 -1.13 -3.61 -23.05
CA VAL A 147 -0.12 -2.65 -22.61
C VAL A 147 0.86 -2.35 -23.75
N GLY A 148 1.40 -1.13 -23.80
CA GLY A 148 2.54 -0.79 -24.66
C GLY A 148 2.25 0.14 -25.84
N ARG A 149 0.99 0.51 -26.07
CA ARG A 149 0.61 1.54 -27.07
C ARG A 149 0.81 2.98 -26.58
N SER A 150 0.91 3.15 -25.27
CA SER A 150 1.04 4.44 -24.58
C SER A 150 2.07 4.33 -23.47
N LEU A 151 2.65 5.46 -23.06
CA LEU A 151 3.51 5.50 -21.86
C LEU A 151 2.73 4.99 -20.63
N PRO A 152 3.35 4.22 -19.72
CA PRO A 152 2.66 3.63 -18.56
C PRO A 152 1.84 4.63 -17.72
N PRO A 153 2.34 5.84 -17.36
CA PRO A 153 1.54 6.83 -16.63
C PRO A 153 0.32 7.32 -17.41
N ARG A 154 0.45 7.46 -18.74
CA ARG A 154 -0.67 7.86 -19.62
C ARG A 154 -1.75 6.79 -19.64
N PHE A 155 -1.36 5.54 -19.89
CA PHE A 155 -2.27 4.41 -19.89
C PHE A 155 -3.08 4.30 -18.58
N ALA A 156 -2.38 4.43 -17.45
CA ALA A 156 -3.01 4.40 -16.14
C ALA A 156 -3.95 5.58 -15.87
N ALA A 157 -3.55 6.80 -16.27
CA ALA A 157 -4.36 8.00 -16.10
C ALA A 157 -5.64 7.96 -16.96
N GLU A 158 -5.55 7.42 -18.18
CA GLU A 158 -6.70 7.23 -19.09
C GLU A 158 -7.69 6.20 -18.54
N ALA A 159 -7.20 5.06 -18.02
CA ALA A 159 -8.05 4.06 -17.37
C ALA A 159 -8.86 4.64 -16.19
N ALA A 160 -8.25 5.55 -15.41
CA ALA A 160 -8.93 6.25 -14.33
C ALA A 160 -10.04 7.18 -14.85
N VAL A 161 -9.81 7.90 -15.95
CA VAL A 161 -10.80 8.83 -16.55
C VAL A 161 -12.08 8.10 -16.93
N GLU A 162 -11.98 6.89 -17.48
CA GLU A 162 -13.15 6.10 -17.89
C GLU A 162 -14.03 5.72 -16.70
N VAL A 163 -13.43 5.33 -15.57
CA VAL A 163 -14.17 5.07 -14.34
C VAL A 163 -14.74 6.36 -13.75
N LEU A 164 -13.99 7.47 -13.82
CA LEU A 164 -14.46 8.78 -13.35
C LEU A 164 -15.64 9.33 -14.17
N ALA A 165 -15.79 8.93 -15.44
CA ALA A 165 -16.93 9.31 -16.28
C ALA A 165 -18.27 8.79 -15.72
N LEU A 166 -18.25 7.75 -14.89
CA LEU A 166 -19.44 7.23 -14.19
C LEU A 166 -19.86 8.10 -13.00
N GLY A 167 -19.06 9.10 -12.62
CA GLY A 167 -19.42 10.11 -11.62
C GLY A 167 -18.60 10.06 -10.33
N PRO A 168 -18.84 10.99 -9.41
CA PRO A 168 -17.97 11.27 -8.26
C PRO A 168 -17.88 10.14 -7.23
N ALA A 169 -18.87 9.24 -7.16
CA ALA A 169 -18.83 8.06 -6.29
C ALA A 169 -17.74 7.06 -6.70
N HIS A 170 -17.24 7.12 -7.94
CA HIS A 170 -16.27 6.17 -8.48
C HIS A 170 -14.82 6.62 -8.27
N ARG A 171 -14.58 7.74 -7.58
CA ARG A 171 -13.23 8.30 -7.38
C ARG A 171 -12.29 7.31 -6.72
N GLY A 172 -12.70 6.64 -5.64
CA GLY A 172 -11.88 5.63 -4.98
C GLY A 172 -11.42 4.52 -5.93
N LEU A 173 -12.38 3.94 -6.65
CA LEU A 173 -12.14 2.88 -7.62
C LEU A 173 -11.27 3.33 -8.80
N ALA A 174 -11.45 4.57 -9.29
CA ALA A 174 -10.65 5.11 -10.36
C ALA A 174 -9.17 5.25 -9.99
N LEU A 175 -8.88 5.73 -8.77
CA LEU A 175 -7.49 5.85 -8.30
C LEU A 175 -6.86 4.48 -8.05
N TRP A 176 -7.62 3.54 -7.50
CA TRP A 176 -7.21 2.15 -7.34
C TRP A 176 -6.83 1.54 -8.69
N LEU A 177 -7.68 1.73 -9.71
CA LEU A 177 -7.47 1.21 -11.04
C LEU A 177 -6.26 1.85 -11.73
N ALA A 178 -6.02 3.14 -11.49
CA ALA A 178 -4.85 3.84 -12.00
C ALA A 178 -3.55 3.19 -11.52
N ASP A 179 -3.41 2.95 -10.21
CA ASP A 179 -2.23 2.29 -9.65
C ASP A 179 -2.09 0.84 -10.15
N ALA A 180 -3.20 0.13 -10.28
CA ALA A 180 -3.22 -1.24 -10.81
C ALA A 180 -2.80 -1.28 -12.30
N ALA A 181 -3.31 -0.36 -13.12
CA ALA A 181 -2.99 -0.22 -14.53
C ALA A 181 -1.54 0.22 -14.75
N LEU A 182 -1.02 1.11 -13.90
CA LEU A 182 0.39 1.52 -13.90
C LEU A 182 1.29 0.31 -13.61
N ALA A 183 1.00 -0.43 -12.54
CA ALA A 183 1.74 -1.63 -12.18
C ALA A 183 1.72 -2.68 -13.29
N ARG A 184 0.56 -2.91 -13.92
CA ARG A 184 0.45 -3.80 -15.08
C ARG A 184 1.32 -3.31 -16.24
N ALA A 185 1.31 -2.01 -16.52
CA ALA A 185 2.08 -1.42 -17.60
C ALA A 185 3.60 -1.46 -17.36
N LEU A 186 4.04 -1.40 -16.10
CA LEU A 186 5.44 -1.57 -15.68
C LEU A 186 5.84 -3.03 -15.52
N GLY A 187 4.89 -3.98 -15.59
CA GLY A 187 5.17 -5.40 -15.37
C GLY A 187 5.43 -5.78 -13.91
N TRP A 188 4.91 -5.00 -12.95
CA TRP A 188 4.94 -5.37 -11.53
C TRP A 188 3.92 -6.47 -11.23
N ALA A 189 4.34 -7.50 -10.50
CA ALA A 189 3.47 -8.61 -10.11
C ALA A 189 2.44 -8.21 -9.02
N ARG A 190 2.84 -7.27 -8.16
CA ARG A 190 2.05 -6.70 -7.06
C ARG A 190 2.04 -5.18 -7.18
N PRO A 191 0.91 -4.55 -7.51
CA PRO A 191 0.81 -3.10 -7.51
C PRO A 191 1.21 -2.46 -6.18
N VAL A 192 1.54 -1.18 -6.26
CA VAL A 192 1.91 -0.34 -5.13
C VAL A 192 0.91 0.81 -5.10
N PRO A 193 0.14 1.01 -4.01
CA PRO A 193 -0.75 2.16 -3.89
C PRO A 193 0.07 3.44 -3.77
N LEU A 194 0.01 4.33 -4.76
CA LEU A 194 0.86 5.52 -4.86
C LEU A 194 0.03 6.79 -5.12
N LEU A 195 -1.12 6.68 -5.78
CA LEU A 195 -1.84 7.84 -6.29
C LEU A 195 -2.72 8.51 -5.23
N ALA A 196 -3.56 7.72 -4.56
CA ALA A 196 -4.69 8.25 -3.79
C ALA A 196 -4.30 9.19 -2.65
N ALA A 197 -3.19 8.91 -1.95
CA ALA A 197 -2.71 9.74 -0.85
C ALA A 197 -2.06 11.06 -1.30
N HIS A 198 -1.72 11.21 -2.58
CA HIS A 198 -0.90 12.31 -3.08
C HIS A 198 -1.54 13.14 -4.20
N LEU A 199 -2.72 12.73 -4.69
CA LEU A 199 -3.48 13.47 -5.70
C LEU A 199 -4.35 14.55 -5.02
N PRO A 200 -4.16 15.86 -5.34
CA PRO A 200 -4.95 16.91 -4.74
C PRO A 200 -6.40 16.86 -5.22
N ARG A 201 -7.37 17.18 -4.34
CA ARG A 201 -8.81 17.20 -4.67
C ARG A 201 -9.15 18.07 -5.89
N ALA A 202 -8.40 19.15 -6.11
CA ALA A 202 -8.59 20.02 -7.26
C ALA A 202 -8.30 19.33 -8.61
N ALA A 203 -7.50 18.25 -8.62
CA ALA A 203 -7.12 17.52 -9.83
C ALA A 203 -8.32 16.87 -10.53
N PHE A 204 -9.38 16.51 -9.81
CA PHE A 204 -10.60 15.93 -10.39
C PHE A 204 -11.37 16.88 -11.33
N ARG A 205 -10.98 18.17 -11.39
CA ARG A 205 -11.51 19.15 -12.35
C ARG A 205 -10.65 19.26 -13.63
N LEU A 206 -9.49 18.62 -13.65
CA LEU A 206 -8.56 18.66 -14.77
C LEU A 206 -8.92 17.61 -15.81
N GLN A 207 -8.49 17.83 -17.05
CA GLN A 207 -8.71 16.94 -18.18
C GLN A 207 -7.43 16.86 -19.03
N GLY A 208 -7.36 15.83 -19.89
CA GLY A 208 -6.28 15.67 -20.87
C GLY A 208 -4.88 15.74 -20.25
N ALA A 209 -4.02 16.58 -20.84
CA ALA A 209 -2.63 16.74 -20.40
C ALA A 209 -2.50 17.25 -18.95
N ALA A 210 -3.43 18.09 -18.49
CA ALA A 210 -3.39 18.60 -17.12
C ALA A 210 -3.73 17.51 -16.09
N TRP A 211 -4.68 16.62 -16.41
CA TRP A 211 -4.96 15.43 -15.60
C TRP A 211 -3.75 14.50 -15.54
N LEU A 212 -3.13 14.22 -16.68
CA LEU A 212 -1.92 13.40 -16.76
C LEU A 212 -0.78 14.00 -15.91
N ALA A 213 -0.53 15.31 -16.01
CA ALA A 213 0.48 16.00 -15.23
C ALA A 213 0.22 15.89 -13.71
N ALA A 214 -1.04 16.04 -13.29
CA ALA A 214 -1.43 15.92 -11.89
C ALA A 214 -1.23 14.49 -11.35
N CYS A 215 -1.62 13.47 -12.12
CA CYS A 215 -1.39 12.07 -11.79
C CYS A 215 0.11 11.73 -11.73
N ALA A 216 0.88 12.16 -12.73
CA ALA A 216 2.33 11.97 -12.76
C ALA A 216 3.02 12.62 -11.55
N GLY A 217 2.67 13.87 -11.22
CA GLY A 217 3.20 14.54 -10.03
C GLY A 217 2.79 13.84 -8.73
N ALA A 218 1.56 13.33 -8.63
CA ALA A 218 1.09 12.58 -7.48
C ALA A 218 1.80 11.23 -7.33
N TRP A 219 1.97 10.46 -8.41
CA TRP A 219 2.76 9.23 -8.42
C TRP A 219 4.23 9.49 -8.06
N GLY A 220 4.82 10.59 -8.52
CA GLY A 220 6.19 10.95 -8.16
C GLY A 220 6.35 11.18 -6.66
N ARG A 221 5.45 11.98 -6.04
CA ARG A 221 5.41 12.17 -4.58
C ARG A 221 5.12 10.88 -3.84
N GLY A 222 4.20 10.07 -4.36
CA GLY A 222 3.87 8.75 -3.83
C GLY A 222 5.07 7.83 -3.82
N ALA A 223 5.82 7.74 -4.91
CA ALA A 223 7.00 6.90 -5.02
C ALA A 223 8.09 7.30 -4.01
N VAL A 224 8.32 8.61 -3.83
CA VAL A 224 9.25 9.13 -2.82
C VAL A 224 8.80 8.70 -1.41
N ALA A 225 7.54 8.96 -1.06
CA ALA A 225 6.99 8.58 0.23
C ALA A 225 7.01 7.06 0.46
N ALA A 226 6.79 6.27 -0.59
CA ALA A 226 6.84 4.82 -0.55
C ALA A 226 8.25 4.31 -0.25
N LEU A 227 9.28 4.88 -0.88
CA LEU A 227 10.69 4.55 -0.61
C LEU A 227 11.10 4.92 0.82
N ASP A 228 10.71 6.11 1.28
CA ASP A 228 11.00 6.55 2.65
C ASP A 228 10.29 5.66 3.69
N LEU A 229 9.06 5.22 3.40
CA LEU A 229 8.33 4.27 4.24
C LEU A 229 8.97 2.88 4.24
N HIS A 230 9.40 2.38 3.08
CA HIS A 230 10.09 1.10 2.97
C HIS A 230 11.38 1.11 3.80
N ALA A 231 12.18 2.17 3.68
CA ALA A 231 13.38 2.39 4.48
C ALA A 231 13.10 2.35 6.00
N ASP A 232 12.02 2.99 6.44
CA ASP A 232 11.64 2.98 7.84
C ASP A 232 11.19 1.60 8.34
N LEU A 233 10.40 0.89 7.54
CA LEU A 233 9.94 -0.46 7.87
C LEU A 233 11.09 -1.45 7.92
N THR A 234 12.08 -1.35 7.02
CA THR A 234 13.28 -2.20 7.05
C THR A 234 14.06 -2.01 8.35
N ARG A 235 14.30 -0.76 8.79
CA ARG A 235 14.96 -0.48 10.08
C ARG A 235 14.17 -1.03 11.27
N ARG A 236 12.83 -0.94 11.23
CA ARG A 236 11.96 -1.48 12.29
C ARG A 236 11.96 -3.00 12.30
N ALA A 237 11.98 -3.64 11.13
CA ALA A 237 12.11 -5.07 10.99
C ALA A 237 13.44 -5.57 11.58
N ASP A 238 14.54 -4.87 11.35
CA ASP A 238 15.84 -5.21 11.96
C ASP A 238 15.81 -5.09 13.48
N ARG A 239 15.18 -4.04 14.00
CA ARG A 239 14.98 -3.89 15.45
C ARG A 239 14.12 -5.02 16.04
N LEU A 240 13.08 -5.44 15.33
CA LEU A 240 12.24 -6.56 15.71
C LEU A 240 13.03 -7.87 15.74
N ARG A 241 13.85 -8.14 14.71
CA ARG A 241 14.75 -9.30 14.67
C ARG A 241 15.75 -9.29 15.82
N GLY A 242 16.34 -8.13 16.12
CA GLY A 242 17.26 -7.96 17.26
C GLY A 242 16.60 -8.13 18.64
N ALA A 243 15.27 -8.02 18.73
CA ALA A 243 14.52 -8.30 19.95
C ALA A 243 14.23 -9.80 20.15
N ALA A 244 14.20 -10.59 19.07
CA ALA A 244 13.86 -12.02 19.10
C ALA A 244 14.59 -12.85 20.19
N PRO A 245 15.93 -12.79 20.35
CA PRO A 245 16.62 -13.59 21.37
C PRO A 245 16.29 -13.20 22.81
N LYS A 246 15.60 -12.07 23.03
CA LYS A 246 15.21 -11.56 24.35
C LYS A 246 13.80 -12.02 24.76
N LEU A 247 13.13 -12.80 23.92
CA LEU A 247 11.77 -13.29 24.13
C LEU A 247 11.80 -14.73 24.65
N ARG A 248 10.92 -15.04 25.60
CA ARG A 248 10.83 -16.37 26.24
C ARG A 248 9.50 -17.08 25.92
N SER A 249 8.72 -16.56 24.97
CA SER A 249 7.39 -17.10 24.63
C SER A 249 7.51 -18.21 23.59
N LYS A 250 6.70 -19.27 23.75
CA LYS A 250 6.64 -20.41 22.81
C LYS A 250 6.08 -20.03 21.42
N ASP A 251 5.30 -18.94 21.35
CA ASP A 251 4.70 -18.43 20.10
C ASP A 251 5.41 -17.15 19.61
N ALA A 252 6.60 -16.84 20.14
CA ALA A 252 7.35 -15.64 19.76
C ALA A 252 7.63 -15.61 18.26
N ASP A 253 8.24 -16.66 17.70
CA ASP A 253 8.65 -16.70 16.29
C ASP A 253 7.47 -16.50 15.33
N ALA A 254 6.34 -17.17 15.59
CA ALA A 254 5.12 -17.00 14.81
C ALA A 254 4.57 -15.57 14.88
N THR A 255 4.61 -14.95 16.07
CA THR A 255 4.18 -13.56 16.26
C THR A 255 5.11 -12.59 15.53
N LEU A 256 6.43 -12.81 15.60
CA LEU A 256 7.42 -11.99 14.90
C LEU A 256 7.27 -12.10 13.38
N ALA A 257 7.07 -13.31 12.85
CA ALA A 257 6.83 -13.52 11.42
C ALA A 257 5.60 -12.74 10.94
N ARG A 258 4.50 -12.76 11.71
CA ARG A 258 3.29 -11.98 11.39
C ARG A 258 3.53 -10.47 11.49
N LEU A 259 4.28 -10.00 12.47
CA LEU A 259 4.62 -8.56 12.61
C LEU A 259 5.45 -8.03 11.44
N LEU A 260 6.16 -8.90 10.72
CA LEU A 260 6.91 -8.53 9.52
C LEU A 260 6.02 -8.42 8.27
N THR A 261 4.82 -9.01 8.28
CA THR A 261 3.94 -9.08 7.10
C THR A 261 2.60 -8.35 7.28
N GLU A 262 2.14 -8.14 8.52
CA GLU A 262 0.84 -7.56 8.84
C GLU A 262 0.95 -6.14 9.43
N ASP A 263 0.12 -5.23 8.92
CA ASP A 263 0.10 -3.83 9.36
C ASP A 263 -0.22 -3.64 10.84
N ALA A 264 -1.12 -4.46 11.35
CA ALA A 264 -1.65 -4.38 12.70
C ALA A 264 -2.05 -5.77 13.20
N LEU A 265 -1.63 -6.12 14.41
CA LEU A 265 -1.96 -7.36 15.08
C LEU A 265 -2.57 -7.11 16.46
N PRO A 266 -3.67 -7.80 16.81
CA PRO A 266 -4.14 -7.80 18.17
C PRO A 266 -3.24 -8.67 19.06
N ALA A 267 -3.19 -8.38 20.35
CA ALA A 267 -2.52 -9.22 21.35
C ALA A 267 -3.35 -10.47 21.70
N GLN A 268 -3.54 -11.35 20.73
CA GLN A 268 -4.30 -12.59 20.84
C GLN A 268 -3.38 -13.80 21.05
N ALA A 269 -3.88 -14.80 21.78
CA ALA A 269 -3.26 -16.11 21.89
C ALA A 269 -2.94 -16.72 20.52
N GLY A 270 -1.75 -17.31 20.41
CA GLY A 270 -1.40 -18.21 19.32
C GLY A 270 -1.92 -19.63 19.60
N ALA A 271 -1.42 -20.62 18.86
CA ALA A 271 -1.85 -22.01 19.02
C ALA A 271 -1.41 -22.64 20.36
N ARG A 272 -0.37 -22.12 21.02
CA ARG A 272 0.23 -22.74 22.22
C ARG A 272 0.31 -21.82 23.43
N ALA A 273 0.17 -20.50 23.25
CA ALA A 273 0.20 -19.51 24.31
C ALA A 273 -1.21 -19.13 24.79
N SER A 274 -1.35 -18.79 26.07
CA SER A 274 -2.58 -18.19 26.60
C SER A 274 -2.67 -16.70 26.25
N ASP A 275 -3.86 -16.12 26.34
CA ASP A 275 -4.07 -14.67 26.13
C ASP A 275 -3.18 -13.81 27.05
N ARG A 276 -2.96 -14.26 28.30
CA ARG A 276 -2.05 -13.59 29.23
C ARG A 276 -0.61 -13.62 28.73
N ALA A 277 -0.16 -14.74 28.16
CA ALA A 277 1.18 -14.85 27.60
C ALA A 277 1.35 -13.98 26.35
N ALA A 278 0.33 -13.92 25.48
CA ALA A 278 0.33 -13.03 24.32
C ALA A 278 0.41 -11.55 24.72
N ARG A 279 -0.39 -11.10 25.68
CA ARG A 279 -0.33 -9.71 26.19
C ARG A 279 1.06 -9.35 26.72
N ARG A 280 1.65 -10.22 27.55
CA ARG A 280 3.01 -10.00 28.08
C ARG A 280 4.09 -9.99 27.00
N LEU A 281 3.91 -10.77 25.93
CA LEU A 281 4.81 -10.75 24.77
C LEU A 281 4.79 -9.37 24.09
N PHE A 282 3.60 -8.83 23.80
CA PHE A 282 3.46 -7.49 23.19
C PHE A 282 3.96 -6.37 24.12
N GLU A 283 3.65 -6.43 25.42
CA GLU A 283 4.20 -5.49 26.42
C GLU A 283 5.74 -5.50 26.41
N ARG A 284 6.35 -6.70 26.34
CA ARG A 284 7.81 -6.83 26.26
C ARG A 284 8.37 -6.27 24.95
N LEU A 285 7.71 -6.51 23.82
CA LEU A 285 8.13 -5.96 22.52
C LEU A 285 8.05 -4.43 22.50
N VAL A 286 7.02 -3.84 23.11
CA VAL A 286 6.90 -2.38 23.28
C VAL A 286 8.02 -1.85 24.17
N ALA A 287 8.29 -2.49 25.31
CA ALA A 287 9.37 -2.10 26.22
C ALA A 287 10.77 -2.19 25.57
N LEU A 288 10.95 -3.09 24.60
CA LEU A 288 12.17 -3.22 23.80
C LEU A 288 12.22 -2.23 22.61
N GLY A 289 11.17 -1.42 22.41
CA GLY A 289 11.05 -0.49 21.29
C GLY A 289 10.89 -1.16 19.92
N ALA A 290 10.54 -2.45 19.90
CA ALA A 290 10.45 -3.27 18.68
C ALA A 290 9.09 -3.13 17.96
N VAL A 291 8.03 -2.82 18.71
CA VAL A 291 6.69 -2.54 18.19
C VAL A 291 6.09 -1.35 18.93
N ARG A 292 5.02 -0.78 18.39
CA ARG A 292 4.22 0.27 19.03
C ARG A 292 2.74 -0.11 19.08
N GLU A 293 2.04 0.44 20.05
CA GLU A 293 0.58 0.42 20.08
C GLU A 293 0.05 1.37 18.99
N LEU A 294 -0.88 0.88 18.16
CA LEU A 294 -1.46 1.59 17.02
C LEU A 294 -2.86 2.17 17.33
N THR A 295 -3.47 1.71 18.41
CA THR A 295 -4.79 2.11 18.91
C THR A 295 -4.64 3.01 20.12
N GLY A 296 -5.53 3.97 20.31
CA GLY A 296 -5.57 4.83 21.50
C GLY A 296 -6.54 4.38 22.58
N ARG A 297 -6.95 3.11 22.62
CA ARG A 297 -8.04 2.60 23.48
C ARG A 297 -7.53 1.53 24.45
N ALA A 298 -8.11 1.53 25.66
CA ALA A 298 -7.69 0.61 26.72
C ALA A 298 -8.15 -0.85 26.51
N SER A 299 -9.27 -1.09 25.82
CA SER A 299 -9.94 -2.40 25.75
C SER A 299 -9.49 -3.30 24.61
N PHE A 300 -9.12 -2.73 23.45
CA PHE A 300 -8.63 -3.49 22.30
C PHE A 300 -7.41 -2.80 21.72
N ARG A 301 -6.26 -3.47 21.84
CA ARG A 301 -4.97 -2.92 21.43
C ARG A 301 -4.46 -3.61 20.19
N LEU A 302 -4.19 -2.82 19.16
CA LEU A 302 -3.45 -3.27 17.99
C LEU A 302 -1.99 -2.83 18.11
N TYR A 303 -1.10 -3.69 17.66
CA TYR A 303 0.34 -3.46 17.66
C TYR A 303 0.89 -3.64 16.25
N GLY A 304 1.95 -2.94 15.93
CA GLY A 304 2.67 -3.09 14.68
C GLY A 304 4.01 -2.38 14.72
N LEU A 305 4.72 -2.40 13.59
CA LEU A 305 6.00 -1.71 13.43
C LEU A 305 5.83 -0.17 13.48
#